data_AF-A0AA45Z667-F1
#
_entry.id   AF-A0AA45Z667-F1
#
_cell.length_a   1.000
_cell.length_b   1.000
_cell.length_c   1.000
_cell.angle_alpha   90.00
_cell.angle_beta   90.00
_cell.angle_gamma   90.00
#
_symmetry.space_group_name_H-M   'P 1'
#
loop_
_entity.id
_entity.type
_entity.pdbx_description
1 polymer ?
#
loop_
_entity_poly.entity_id
_entity_poly.type
_entity_poly.pdbx_seq_one_letter_code
_entity_poly.pdbx_strand_id
1 'polypeptide(L)'
;MLVAMFIFVIALFLAIGGLLFVGIPSWEQNRYERVRREGQRYLAVIKEVSTSNNDRSQAWLLLKLETPSGPVAKRLIVKFTEAITWEFLSTARVTDRPVYVHCLLDERVGEDVRQFGFVLEEAPVTPVARG
;
A
#
# COMPACT_ATOMS: atom_id res chain seq x y z
N MET A 1 32.00 -1.02 41.79
CA MET A 1 31.32 0.16 41.22
C MET A 1 31.45 0.25 39.70
N LEU A 2 32.67 0.17 39.15
CA LEU A 2 32.92 0.30 37.70
C LEU A 2 32.17 -0.73 36.83
N VAL A 3 32.13 -1.99 37.26
CA VAL A 3 31.41 -3.08 36.55
C VAL A 3 29.89 -2.86 36.55
N ALA A 4 29.32 -2.41 37.68
CA ALA A 4 27.89 -2.12 37.78
C ALA A 4 27.48 -0.93 36.90
N MET A 5 28.35 0.10 36.82
CA MET A 5 28.14 1.25 35.95
C MET A 5 28.17 0.85 34.47
N PHE A 6 29.06 -0.06 34.09
CA PHE A 6 29.19 -0.56 32.72
C PHE A 6 27.95 -1.37 32.28
N ILE A 7 27.44 -2.23 33.16
CA ILE A 7 26.20 -3.00 32.91
C ILE A 7 25.01 -2.06 32.74
N PHE A 8 24.93 -0.99 33.55
CA PHE A 8 23.86 -0.01 33.45
C PHE A 8 23.89 0.76 32.12
N VAL A 9 25.06 1.16 31.64
CA VAL A 9 25.21 1.85 30.34
C VAL A 9 24.82 0.95 29.17
N ILE A 10 25.21 -0.34 29.20
CA ILE A 10 24.82 -1.31 28.16
C ILE A 10 23.30 -1.54 28.19
N ALA A 11 22.71 -1.71 29.37
CA ALA A 11 21.26 -1.87 29.51
C ALA A 11 20.49 -0.65 29.01
N LEU A 12 21.01 0.56 29.25
CA LEU A 12 20.42 1.81 28.76
C LEU A 12 20.51 1.91 27.23
N PHE A 13 21.64 1.54 26.63
CA PHE A 13 21.79 1.51 25.18
C PHE A 13 20.89 0.46 24.51
N LEU A 14 20.72 -0.71 25.13
CA LEU A 14 19.79 -1.74 24.65
C LEU A 14 18.33 -1.31 24.79
N ALA A 15 17.97 -0.59 25.86
CA ALA A 15 16.63 -0.04 26.05
C ALA A 15 16.31 1.07 25.03
N ILE A 16 17.24 1.99 24.79
CA ILE A 16 17.07 3.08 23.80
C ILE A 16 17.10 2.53 22.37
N GLY A 17 18.01 1.58 22.07
CA GLY A 17 18.08 0.90 20.78
C GLY A 17 16.84 0.07 20.47
N GLY A 18 16.24 -0.57 21.48
CA GLY A 18 14.98 -1.29 21.36
C GLY A 18 13.77 -0.37 21.14
N LEU A 19 13.79 0.86 21.70
CA LEU A 19 12.71 1.83 21.55
C LEU A 19 12.66 2.47 20.16
N LEU A 20 13.79 2.54 19.46
CA LEU A 20 13.88 3.10 18.10
C LEU A 20 13.46 2.12 16.99
N PHE A 21 13.22 0.85 17.32
CA PHE A 21 12.75 -0.20 16.40
C PHE A 21 11.23 -0.36 16.36
N VAL A 22 10.47 0.65 16.80
CA VAL A 22 9.01 0.56 16.90
C VAL A 22 8.35 1.06 15.61
N GLY A 23 8.10 0.10 14.72
CA GLY A 23 6.85 -0.02 13.94
C GLY A 23 6.57 1.00 12.84
N ILE A 24 6.15 0.49 11.69
CA ILE A 24 5.38 1.27 10.69
C ILE A 24 4.27 2.01 11.47
N PRO A 25 4.04 3.30 11.21
CA PRO A 25 3.03 4.05 11.95
C PRO A 25 1.68 3.32 11.91
N SER A 26 1.15 2.95 13.08
CA SER A 26 -0.06 2.13 13.21
C SER A 26 -1.27 2.71 12.46
N TRP A 27 -1.28 4.02 12.23
CA TRP A 27 -2.32 4.71 11.46
C TRP A 27 -2.31 4.35 9.97
N GLU A 28 -1.15 4.17 9.32
CA GLU A 28 -1.09 3.78 7.90
C GLU A 28 -1.56 2.34 7.71
N GLN A 29 -1.18 1.45 8.62
CA GLN A 29 -1.57 0.06 8.58
C GLN A 29 -3.08 -0.11 8.72
N ASN A 30 -3.71 0.65 9.63
CA ASN A 30 -5.16 0.65 9.80
C ASN A 30 -5.91 1.10 8.53
N ARG A 31 -5.38 2.06 7.78
CA ARG A 31 -6.00 2.53 6.51
C ARG A 31 -5.93 1.46 5.42
N TYR A 32 -4.76 0.84 5.25
CA TYR A 32 -4.58 -0.28 4.31
C TYR A 32 -5.48 -1.46 4.66
N GLU A 33 -5.58 -1.83 5.94
CA GLU A 33 -6.46 -2.89 6.40
C GLU A 33 -7.94 -2.56 6.20
N ARG A 34 -8.31 -1.28 6.27
CA ARG A 34 -9.66 -0.84 5.95
C ARG A 34 -9.95 -0.98 4.46
N VAL A 35 -9.04 -0.52 3.58
CA VAL A 35 -9.17 -0.72 2.13
C VAL A 35 -9.27 -2.21 1.79
N ARG A 36 -8.53 -3.08 2.49
CA ARG A 36 -8.61 -4.53 2.29
C ARG A 36 -9.97 -5.13 2.64
N ARG A 37 -10.68 -4.55 3.62
CA ARG A 37 -11.98 -5.06 4.09
C ARG A 37 -13.15 -4.49 3.30
N GLU A 38 -13.11 -3.21 3.00
CA GLU A 38 -14.23 -2.46 2.42
C GLU A 38 -14.04 -2.15 0.92
N GLY A 39 -12.81 -2.29 0.41
CA GLY A 39 -12.46 -1.94 -0.96
C GLY A 39 -13.20 -2.76 -2.00
N GLN A 40 -13.30 -2.19 -3.19
CA GLN A 40 -13.81 -2.87 -4.38
C GLN A 40 -12.71 -3.03 -5.40
N ARG A 41 -12.91 -4.00 -6.31
CA ARG A 41 -11.95 -4.28 -7.37
C ARG A 41 -12.34 -3.52 -8.64
N TYR A 42 -11.33 -2.96 -9.28
CA TYR A 42 -11.45 -2.18 -10.51
C TYR A 42 -10.37 -2.63 -11.48
N LEU A 43 -10.68 -2.55 -12.77
CA LEU A 43 -9.66 -2.63 -13.81
C LEU A 43 -9.04 -1.24 -13.95
N ALA A 44 -7.72 -1.16 -14.05
CA ALA A 44 -7.02 0.11 -14.11
C ALA A 44 -5.92 0.08 -15.17
N VAL A 45 -5.65 1.24 -15.78
CA VAL A 45 -4.42 1.46 -16.54
C VAL A 45 -3.54 2.44 -15.78
N ILE A 46 -2.28 2.08 -15.59
CA ILE A 46 -1.30 2.92 -14.91
C ILE A 46 -0.81 4.00 -15.87
N LYS A 47 -1.03 5.27 -15.52
CA LYS A 47 -0.60 6.42 -16.31
C LYS A 47 0.70 7.02 -15.80
N GLU A 48 0.88 7.03 -14.48
CA GLU A 48 2.09 7.53 -13.84
C GLU A 48 2.49 6.61 -12.69
N VAL A 49 3.79 6.41 -12.52
CA VAL A 49 4.40 5.68 -11.40
C VAL A 49 5.48 6.59 -10.83
N SER A 50 5.45 6.82 -9.53
CA SER A 50 6.48 7.58 -8.82
C SER A 50 6.83 6.91 -7.49
N THR A 51 8.07 7.05 -7.04
CA THR A 51 8.47 6.56 -5.72
C THR A 51 7.89 7.46 -4.64
N SER A 52 7.42 6.88 -3.54
CA SER A 52 7.10 7.70 -2.37
C SER A 52 8.39 8.25 -1.78
N ASN A 53 8.53 9.58 -1.73
CA ASN A 53 9.72 10.25 -1.20
C ASN A 53 10.01 9.87 0.27
N ASN A 54 8.98 9.44 1.01
CA ASN A 54 9.09 9.08 2.42
C ASN A 54 9.21 7.57 2.68
N ASP A 55 8.85 6.71 1.72
CA ASP A 55 8.80 5.26 1.95
C ASP A 55 9.14 4.46 0.68
N ARG A 56 10.30 3.79 0.71
CA ARG A 56 10.76 2.94 -0.40
C ARG A 56 9.95 1.66 -0.57
N SER A 57 9.08 1.32 0.39
CA SER A 57 8.18 0.17 0.30
C SER A 57 6.88 0.49 -0.44
N GLN A 58 6.70 1.72 -0.93
CA GLN A 58 5.47 2.20 -1.53
C GLN A 58 5.70 2.96 -2.85
N ALA A 59 4.73 2.87 -3.74
CA ALA A 59 4.66 3.66 -4.97
C ALA A 59 3.40 4.54 -4.99
N TRP A 60 3.54 5.73 -5.54
CA TRP A 60 2.42 6.57 -5.96
C TRP A 60 2.07 6.25 -7.40
N LEU A 61 0.80 5.94 -7.64
CA LEU A 61 0.26 5.58 -8.94
C LEU A 61 -0.84 6.56 -9.34
N LEU A 62 -0.75 7.13 -10.55
CA LEU A 62 -1.90 7.74 -11.21
C LEU A 62 -2.55 6.68 -12.09
N LEU A 63 -3.81 6.35 -11.79
CA LEU A 63 -4.56 5.28 -12.42
C LEU A 63 -5.77 5.85 -13.13
N LYS A 64 -6.07 5.30 -14.32
CA LYS A 64 -7.39 5.41 -14.94
C LYS A 64 -8.15 4.13 -14.60
N LEU A 65 -9.11 4.23 -13.68
CA LEU A 65 -9.96 3.14 -13.20
C LEU A 65 -11.20 3.04 -14.08
N GLU A 66 -11.52 1.84 -14.56
CA GLU A 66 -12.77 1.54 -15.23
C GLU A 66 -13.83 1.18 -14.18
N THR A 67 -14.88 1.99 -14.08
CA THR A 67 -16.00 1.80 -13.14
C THR A 67 -17.31 1.60 -13.91
N PRO A 68 -18.38 1.04 -13.28
CA PRO A 68 -19.68 0.90 -13.94
C PRO A 68 -20.26 2.23 -14.45
N SER A 69 -19.94 3.33 -13.79
CA SER A 69 -20.39 4.68 -14.16
C SER A 69 -19.47 5.37 -15.18
N GLY A 70 -18.41 4.70 -15.63
CA GLY A 70 -17.42 5.22 -16.56
C GLY A 70 -16.00 5.32 -15.97
N PRO A 71 -15.03 5.76 -16.78
CA PRO A 71 -13.64 5.84 -16.36
C PRO A 71 -13.41 7.00 -15.37
N VAL A 72 -12.64 6.74 -14.32
CA VAL A 72 -12.29 7.72 -13.29
C VAL A 72 -10.77 7.75 -13.09
N ALA A 73 -10.18 8.95 -13.05
CA ALA A 73 -8.77 9.11 -12.70
C ALA A 73 -8.61 9.19 -11.17
N LYS A 74 -7.71 8.37 -10.60
CA LYS A 74 -7.39 8.40 -9.17
C LYS A 74 -5.90 8.25 -8.92
N ARG A 75 -5.43 8.92 -7.87
CA ARG A 75 -4.08 8.73 -7.32
C ARG A 75 -4.16 7.78 -6.14
N LEU A 76 -3.40 6.69 -6.20
CA LEU A 76 -3.33 5.71 -5.13
C LEU A 76 -1.88 5.45 -4.71
N ILE A 77 -1.71 5.22 -3.42
CA ILE A 77 -0.50 4.74 -2.76
C ILE A 77 -0.63 3.23 -2.66
N VAL A 78 0.33 2.51 -3.23
CA VAL A 78 0.34 1.05 -3.29
C VAL A 78 1.64 0.53 -2.71
N LYS A 79 1.54 -0.44 -1.79
CA LYS A 79 2.69 -1.13 -1.20
C LYS A 79 3.27 -2.16 -2.17
N PHE A 80 4.60 -2.24 -2.21
CA PHE A 80 5.26 -3.34 -2.88
C PHE A 80 5.04 -4.64 -2.11
N THR A 81 4.95 -5.72 -2.86
CA THR A 81 4.87 -7.09 -2.36
C THR A 81 5.83 -7.96 -3.17
N GLU A 82 5.99 -9.24 -2.84
CA GLU A 82 6.84 -10.16 -3.60
C GLU A 82 6.46 -10.22 -5.09
N ALA A 83 5.15 -10.17 -5.39
CA ALA A 83 4.63 -10.17 -6.76
C ALA A 83 4.58 -8.78 -7.40
N ILE A 84 4.28 -7.74 -6.62
CA ILE A 84 4.10 -6.38 -7.13
C ILE A 84 5.36 -5.56 -6.85
N THR A 85 6.27 -5.58 -7.81
CA THR A 85 7.55 -4.87 -7.78
C THR A 85 7.49 -3.55 -8.54
N TRP A 86 8.52 -2.70 -8.36
CA TRP A 86 8.69 -1.49 -9.16
C TRP A 86 8.77 -1.79 -10.67
N GLU A 87 9.45 -2.86 -11.04
CA GLU A 87 9.60 -3.30 -12.42
C GLU A 87 8.26 -3.73 -13.01
N PHE A 88 7.45 -4.48 -12.26
CA PHE A 88 6.09 -4.84 -12.66
C PHE A 88 5.24 -3.60 -12.95
N LEU A 89 5.21 -2.63 -12.02
CA LEU A 89 4.40 -1.42 -12.17
C LEU A 89 4.89 -0.54 -13.33
N SER A 90 6.20 -0.38 -13.47
CA SER A 90 6.82 0.40 -14.55
C SER A 90 6.55 -0.23 -15.91
N THR A 91 6.68 -1.56 -16.01
CA THR A 91 6.39 -2.33 -17.23
C THR A 91 4.92 -2.22 -17.59
N ALA A 92 4.03 -2.41 -16.62
CA ALA A 92 2.59 -2.28 -16.85
C ALA A 92 2.21 -0.88 -17.33
N ARG A 93 2.84 0.17 -16.80
CA ARG A 93 2.66 1.55 -17.27
C ARG A 93 3.16 1.75 -18.70
N VAL A 94 4.38 1.31 -19.03
CA VAL A 94 4.96 1.52 -20.37
C VAL A 94 4.19 0.75 -21.45
N THR A 95 3.64 -0.40 -21.09
CA THR A 95 2.86 -1.25 -22.01
C THR A 95 1.37 -0.92 -22.04
N ASP A 96 0.90 0.06 -21.25
CA ASP A 96 -0.52 0.32 -20.99
C ASP A 96 -1.30 -0.96 -20.62
N ARG A 97 -0.62 -1.93 -19.99
CA ARG A 97 -1.22 -3.19 -19.57
C ARG A 97 -2.27 -2.92 -18.51
N PRO A 98 -3.50 -3.43 -18.66
CA PRO A 98 -4.51 -3.31 -17.61
C PRO A 98 -4.11 -4.15 -16.39
N VAL A 99 -4.24 -3.55 -15.21
CA VAL A 99 -3.97 -4.16 -13.91
C VAL A 99 -5.24 -4.16 -13.07
N TYR A 100 -5.38 -5.15 -12.20
CA TYR A 100 -6.47 -5.18 -11.24
C TYR A 100 -6.06 -4.40 -10.00
N VAL A 101 -6.94 -3.53 -9.52
CA VAL A 101 -6.70 -2.69 -8.35
C VAL A 101 -7.84 -2.83 -7.37
N HIS A 102 -7.51 -2.99 -6.11
CA HIS A 102 -8.47 -3.00 -5.00
C HIS A 102 -8.36 -1.68 -4.23
N CYS A 103 -9.41 -0.86 -4.27
CA CYS A 103 -9.42 0.46 -3.62
C CYS A 103 -10.84 0.90 -3.22
N LEU A 104 -10.93 2.01 -2.48
CA LEU A 104 -12.20 2.63 -2.08
C LEU A 104 -12.43 3.93 -2.87
N LEU A 105 -13.57 4.01 -3.56
CA LEU A 105 -13.96 5.22 -4.32
C LEU A 105 -15.07 6.04 -3.64
N ASP A 106 -15.74 5.52 -2.61
CA ASP A 106 -16.85 6.18 -1.92
C ASP A 106 -16.42 7.50 -1.28
N GLU A 107 -16.97 8.63 -1.75
CA GLU A 107 -16.64 9.97 -1.27
C GLU A 107 -17.01 10.25 0.19
N ARG A 108 -17.86 9.41 0.79
CA ARG A 108 -18.17 9.47 2.22
C ARG A 108 -16.99 9.03 3.09
N VAL A 109 -16.03 8.30 2.51
CA VAL A 109 -14.80 7.87 3.18
C VAL A 109 -13.76 8.98 3.11
N GLY A 110 -13.05 9.21 4.22
CA GLY A 110 -11.96 10.17 4.30
C GLY A 110 -10.94 10.01 3.16
N GLU A 111 -10.50 11.14 2.59
CA GLU A 111 -9.53 11.14 1.48
C GLU A 111 -8.23 10.40 1.85
N ASP A 112 -7.84 10.53 3.11
CA ASP A 112 -6.66 9.88 3.68
C ASP A 112 -6.72 8.35 3.58
N VAL A 113 -7.91 7.73 3.60
CA VAL A 113 -8.09 6.28 3.37
C VAL A 113 -8.21 5.98 1.87
N ARG A 114 -8.95 6.81 1.12
CA ARG A 114 -9.21 6.61 -0.32
C ARG A 114 -7.95 6.65 -1.18
N GLN A 115 -6.92 7.34 -0.71
CA GLN A 115 -5.63 7.40 -1.37
C GLN A 115 -4.86 6.08 -1.29
N PHE A 116 -5.32 5.05 -0.57
CA PHE A 116 -4.64 3.75 -0.51
C PHE A 116 -5.31 2.69 -1.39
N GLY A 117 -4.49 1.76 -1.91
CA GLY A 117 -4.98 0.65 -2.72
C GLY A 117 -4.00 -0.51 -2.81
N PHE A 118 -4.47 -1.63 -3.36
CA PHE A 118 -3.66 -2.81 -3.66
C PHE A 118 -3.70 -3.09 -5.15
N VAL A 119 -2.54 -3.30 -5.76
CA VAL A 119 -2.48 -3.88 -7.10
C VAL A 119 -2.50 -5.40 -6.95
N LEU A 120 -3.30 -6.06 -7.78
CA LEU A 120 -3.47 -7.51 -7.79
C LEU A 120 -2.87 -8.05 -9.08
N GLU A 121 -2.08 -9.12 -8.96
CA GLU A 121 -1.38 -9.75 -10.09
C GLU A 121 -2.35 -10.41 -11.09
N GLU A 122 -3.43 -11.00 -10.58
CA GLU A 122 -4.41 -11.74 -11.37
C GLU A 122 -5.83 -11.21 -11.18
N ALA A 123 -6.67 -11.47 -12.20
CA ALA A 123 -8.11 -11.37 -12.05
C ALA A 123 -8.53 -12.36 -10.96
N PRO A 124 -9.37 -11.99 -9.99
CA PRO A 124 -9.83 -12.95 -9.02
C PRO A 124 -10.61 -14.08 -9.70
N VAL A 125 -10.22 -15.32 -9.42
CA VAL A 125 -11.12 -16.47 -9.58
C VAL A 125 -12.29 -16.18 -8.66
N THR A 126 -13.43 -15.82 -9.23
CA THR A 126 -14.62 -15.39 -8.49
C THR A 126 -14.98 -16.47 -7.47
N PRO A 127 -15.29 -16.17 -6.19
CA PRO A 127 -15.90 -17.18 -5.35
C PRO A 127 -17.24 -17.53 -6.02
N VAL A 128 -17.36 -18.79 -6.44
CA VAL A 128 -18.61 -19.39 -6.92
C VAL A 128 -19.70 -19.01 -5.91
N ALA A 129 -20.72 -18.30 -6.37
CA ALA A 129 -21.94 -18.11 -5.60
C ALA A 129 -22.47 -19.51 -5.24
N ARG A 130 -22.35 -19.89 -3.97
CA ARG A 130 -23.15 -20.99 -3.44
C ARG A 130 -24.54 -20.41 -3.21
N GLY A 131 -25.48 -20.85 -4.05
CA GLY A 131 -26.91 -20.65 -3.84
C GLY A 131 -27.45 -21.43 -2.66
#